data_AF-A0A1J5P0J4-F1
#
_entry.id   AF-A0A1J5P0J4-F1
#
_cell.length_a   1.000
_cell.length_b   1.000
_cell.length_c   1.000
_cell.angle_alpha   90.00
_cell.angle_beta   90.00
_cell.angle_gamma   90.00
#
_symmetry.space_group_name_H-M   'P 1'
#
loop_
_entity.id
_entity.type
_entity.pdbx_description
1 polymer ?
#
loop_
_entity_poly.entity_id
_entity_poly.type
_entity_poly.pdbx_seq_one_letter_code
_entity_poly.pdbx_strand_id
1 'polypeptide(L)'
;MAKDALAAHTRDELGISEVASANPLQAAFTSALSFTVGAALPLLTAVVAPGRHLSWIVSATSLVFLAVLGGLAAYTGGASITRGVVRVTFWGALAMAITAGVGMVFGAS
;
A
#
# COMPACT_ATOMS: atom_id res chain seq x y z
N MET A 1 44.34 -2.70 5.90
CA MET A 1 42.91 -2.97 5.60
C MET A 1 42.91 -4.08 4.55
N ALA A 2 42.64 -5.33 4.94
CA ALA A 2 42.68 -6.45 4.01
C ALA A 2 41.54 -6.29 2.99
N LYS A 3 41.89 -6.16 1.71
CA LYS A 3 40.91 -6.06 0.63
C LYS A 3 40.42 -7.47 0.32
N ASP A 4 39.24 -7.82 0.83
CA ASP A 4 38.63 -9.12 0.57
C ASP A 4 38.00 -9.12 -0.83
N ALA A 5 38.85 -9.33 -1.83
CA ALA A 5 38.46 -9.43 -3.22
C ALA A 5 37.53 -10.64 -3.47
N LEU A 6 37.64 -11.70 -2.67
CA LEU A 6 36.80 -12.89 -2.80
C LEU A 6 35.36 -12.57 -2.38
N ALA A 7 35.18 -11.87 -1.26
CA ALA A 7 33.87 -11.40 -0.78
C ALA A 7 33.23 -10.31 -1.64
N ALA A 8 34.03 -9.54 -2.39
CA ALA A 8 33.51 -8.61 -3.39
C ALA A 8 33.00 -9.38 -4.62
N HIS A 9 33.79 -10.34 -5.12
CA HIS A 9 33.43 -11.13 -6.30
C HIS A 9 32.21 -12.05 -6.06
N THR A 10 32.10 -12.69 -4.90
CA THR A 10 30.91 -13.51 -4.54
C THR A 10 29.63 -12.68 -4.43
N ARG A 11 29.75 -11.43 -3.98
CA ARG A 11 28.62 -10.50 -3.88
C ARG A 11 28.18 -9.99 -5.24
N ASP A 12 29.14 -9.60 -6.07
CA ASP A 12 28.88 -8.94 -7.34
C ASP A 12 28.50 -9.93 -8.44
N GLU A 13 29.02 -11.17 -8.41
CA GLU A 13 28.75 -12.18 -9.46
C GLU A 13 27.72 -13.22 -9.06
N LEU A 14 27.73 -13.68 -7.81
CA LEU A 14 26.82 -14.74 -7.34
C LEU A 14 25.61 -14.17 -6.58
N GLY A 15 25.58 -12.85 -6.33
CA GLY A 15 24.52 -12.21 -5.54
C GLY A 15 24.48 -12.65 -4.08
N ILE A 16 25.49 -13.41 -3.62
CA ILE A 16 25.56 -13.91 -2.25
C ILE A 16 26.03 -12.75 -1.38
N SER A 17 25.07 -12.04 -0.82
CA SER A 17 25.29 -11.06 0.23
C SER A 17 24.45 -11.45 1.46
N GLU A 18 25.00 -11.31 2.66
CA GLU A 18 24.20 -11.51 3.89
C GLU A 18 22.98 -10.56 3.94
N VAL A 19 23.10 -9.39 3.29
CA VAL A 19 22.04 -8.39 3.09
C VAL A 19 20.90 -8.92 2.21
N ALA A 20 21.16 -9.91 1.34
CA ALA A 20 20.18 -10.53 0.45
C ALA A 20 19.51 -11.78 1.06
N SER A 21 19.83 -12.15 2.32
CA SER A 21 19.03 -13.14 3.04
C SER A 21 17.66 -12.55 3.37
N ALA A 22 16.72 -12.68 2.43
CA ALA A 22 15.35 -12.24 2.65
C ALA A 22 14.79 -12.99 3.87
N ASN A 23 14.23 -12.25 4.82
CA ASN A 23 13.49 -12.82 5.95
C ASN A 23 12.00 -12.94 5.56
N PRO A 24 11.56 -14.05 4.95
CA PRO A 24 10.21 -14.16 4.39
C PRO A 24 9.12 -14.02 5.45
N LEU A 25 9.32 -14.61 6.63
CA LEU A 25 8.36 -14.52 7.74
C LEU A 25 8.21 -13.08 8.22
N GLN A 26 9.32 -12.35 8.37
CA GLN A 26 9.30 -10.95 8.78
C GLN A 26 8.57 -10.08 7.74
N ALA A 27 8.87 -10.28 6.46
CA ALA A 27 8.20 -9.54 5.37
C ALA A 27 6.69 -9.84 5.33
N ALA A 28 6.30 -11.10 5.51
CA ALA A 28 4.90 -11.52 5.55
C ALA A 28 4.13 -10.87 6.71
N PHE A 29 4.65 -10.95 7.93
CA PHE A 29 4.01 -10.33 9.10
C PHE A 29 3.94 -8.81 8.98
N THR A 30 5.03 -8.17 8.52
CA THR A 30 5.05 -6.72 8.32
C THR A 30 4.02 -6.28 7.28
N SER A 31 3.87 -7.05 6.19
CA SER A 31 2.87 -6.77 5.15
C SER A 31 1.45 -6.96 5.66
N ALA A 32 1.18 -8.05 6.39
CA ALA A 32 -0.13 -8.31 6.97
C ALA A 32 -0.55 -7.19 7.93
N LEU A 33 0.34 -6.80 8.85
CA LEU A 33 0.09 -5.71 9.79
C LEU A 33 -0.11 -4.38 9.08
N SER A 34 0.73 -4.05 8.10
CA SER A 34 0.60 -2.82 7.33
C SER A 34 -0.72 -2.75 6.58
N PHE A 35 -1.17 -3.87 5.99
CA PHE A 35 -2.46 -3.97 5.32
C PHE A 35 -3.62 -3.80 6.29
N THR A 36 -3.60 -4.50 7.43
CA THR A 36 -4.64 -4.40 8.45
C THR A 36 -4.77 -2.99 9.00
N VAL A 37 -3.64 -2.35 9.32
CA VAL A 37 -3.62 -0.96 9.81
C VAL A 37 -4.12 -0.01 8.72
N GLY A 38 -3.70 -0.21 7.47
CA GLY A 38 -4.18 0.57 6.32
C GLY A 38 -5.69 0.42 6.05
N ALA A 39 -6.28 -0.72 6.39
CA ALA A 39 -7.72 -0.96 6.26
C ALA A 39 -8.55 -0.42 7.45
N ALA A 40 -7.92 -0.12 8.59
CA ALA A 40 -8.62 0.22 9.81
C ALA A 40 -9.54 1.45 9.66
N LEU A 41 -9.04 2.54 9.05
CA LEU A 41 -9.83 3.77 8.92
C LEU A 41 -11.07 3.61 8.02
N PRO A 42 -10.99 3.04 6.79
CA PRO A 42 -12.17 2.73 5.98
C PRO A 42 -13.18 1.83 6.70
N LEU A 43 -12.70 0.81 7.43
CA LEU A 43 -13.58 -0.11 8.17
C LEU A 43 -14.30 0.58 9.33
N LEU A 44 -13.59 1.38 10.12
CA LEU A 44 -14.19 2.18 11.19
C LEU A 44 -15.23 3.16 10.62
N THR A 45 -14.92 3.76 9.47
CA THR A 45 -15.85 4.65 8.76
C THR A 45 -17.13 3.91 8.36
N ALA A 46 -17.01 2.68 7.84
CA ALA A 46 -18.17 1.87 7.46
C ALA A 46 -19.05 1.49 8.65
N VAL A 47 -18.48 1.31 9.84
CA VAL A 47 -19.24 1.02 11.08
C VAL A 47 -20.04 2.22 11.56
N VAL A 48 -19.53 3.44 11.40
CA VAL A 48 -20.14 4.67 11.94
C VAL A 48 -21.02 5.39 10.92
N ALA A 49 -20.78 5.21 9.62
CA ALA A 49 -21.48 5.94 8.57
C ALA A 49 -22.97 5.51 8.45
N PRO A 50 -23.91 6.48 8.28
CA PRO A 50 -25.31 6.16 8.00
C PRO A 50 -25.45 5.40 6.67
N GLY A 51 -26.28 4.35 6.64
CA GLY A 51 -26.43 3.46 5.47
C GLY A 51 -26.71 4.19 4.15
N ARG A 52 -27.53 5.26 4.17
CA ARG A 52 -27.85 6.06 2.97
C ARG A 52 -26.63 6.69 2.29
N HIS A 53 -25.59 6.99 3.07
CA HIS A 53 -24.38 7.69 2.60
C HIS A 53 -23.12 6.85 2.73
N LEU A 54 -23.25 5.57 3.08
CA LEU A 54 -22.13 4.70 3.43
C LEU A 54 -21.09 4.64 2.32
N SER A 55 -21.50 4.31 1.09
CA SER A 55 -20.58 4.19 -0.05
C SER A 55 -19.83 5.49 -0.33
N TRP A 56 -20.51 6.64 -0.21
CA TRP A 56 -19.91 7.96 -0.44
C TRP A 56 -18.90 8.32 0.65
N ILE A 57 -19.28 8.16 1.93
CA ILE A 57 -18.45 8.54 3.07
C ILE A 57 -17.21 7.63 3.16
N VAL A 58 -17.38 6.33 2.97
CA VAL A 58 -16.27 5.37 2.97
C VAL A 58 -15.30 5.67 1.82
N SER A 59 -15.81 5.94 0.62
CA SER A 59 -14.97 6.26 -0.54
C SER A 59 -14.17 7.55 -0.32
N ALA A 60 -14.84 8.62 0.13
CA ALA A 60 -14.18 9.90 0.39
C ALA A 60 -13.08 9.77 1.45
N THR A 61 -13.40 9.12 2.58
CA THR A 61 -12.46 8.94 3.69
C THR A 61 -11.28 8.05 3.28
N SER A 62 -11.53 7.00 2.51
CA SER A 62 -10.48 6.13 1.98
C SER A 62 -9.55 6.88 1.02
N LEU A 63 -10.07 7.73 0.14
CA LEU A 63 -9.24 8.51 -0.78
C LEU A 63 -8.34 9.50 -0.05
N VAL A 64 -8.86 10.18 0.98
CA VAL A 64 -8.04 11.04 1.84
C VAL A 64 -6.93 10.24 2.51
N PHE A 65 -7.25 9.06 3.02
CA PHE A 65 -6.26 8.22 3.69
C PHE A 65 -5.22 7.65 2.73
N LEU A 66 -5.64 7.22 1.54
CA LEU A 66 -4.75 6.79 0.46
C LEU A 66 -3.83 7.91 -0.01
N ALA A 67 -4.29 9.17 0.00
CA ALA A 67 -3.42 10.31 -0.29
C ALA A 67 -2.31 10.42 0.76
N VAL A 68 -2.66 10.34 2.05
CA VAL A 68 -1.68 10.38 3.15
C VAL A 68 -0.70 9.22 3.05
N LEU A 69 -1.20 7.99 2.90
CA LEU A 69 -0.37 6.79 2.80
C LEU A 69 0.51 6.78 1.54
N GLY A 70 -0.02 7.22 0.40
CA GLY A 70 0.74 7.34 -0.84
C GLY A 70 1.86 8.38 -0.75
N GLY A 71 1.61 9.48 -0.05
CA GLY A 71 2.62 10.49 0.26
C GLY A 71 3.70 9.96 1.21
N LEU A 72 3.29 9.27 2.28
CA LEU A 72 4.21 8.65 3.23
C LEU A 72 5.10 7.59 2.58
N ALA A 73 4.51 6.70 1.77
CA ALA A 73 5.23 5.66 1.05
C ALA A 73 6.24 6.23 0.06
N ALA A 74 5.89 7.32 -0.65
CA ALA A 74 6.83 8.01 -1.53
C ALA A 74 7.95 8.70 -0.75
N TYR A 75 7.64 9.33 0.37
CA TYR A 75 8.63 9.95 1.24
C TYR A 75 9.63 8.92 1.79
N THR A 76 9.16 7.81 2.36
CA THR A 76 10.03 6.75 2.88
C THR A 76 10.80 6.01 1.77
N GLY A 77 10.25 5.99 0.56
CA GLY A 77 10.88 5.38 -0.62
C GLY A 77 11.81 6.30 -1.41
N GLY A 78 12.04 7.54 -0.97
CA GLY A 78 12.89 8.51 -1.67
C GLY A 78 12.34 9.00 -3.02
N ALA A 79 11.04 8.82 -3.28
CA ALA A 79 10.36 9.27 -4.49
C ALA A 79 9.63 10.61 -4.26
N SER A 80 9.23 11.26 -5.36
CA SER A 80 8.43 12.48 -5.27
C SER A 80 7.05 12.21 -4.64
N ILE A 81 6.74 12.89 -3.53
CA ILE A 81 5.49 12.76 -2.78
C ILE A 81 4.27 12.95 -3.69
N THR A 82 4.25 13.99 -4.51
CA THR A 82 3.11 14.31 -5.39
C THR A 82 2.77 13.18 -6.36
N ARG A 83 3.78 12.57 -7.00
CA ARG A 83 3.56 11.42 -7.89
C ARG A 83 3.08 10.19 -7.12
N GLY A 84 3.59 9.98 -5.91
CA GLY A 84 3.14 8.91 -5.01
C GLY A 84 1.66 9.03 -4.66
N VAL A 85 1.26 10.22 -4.18
CA VAL A 85 -0.12 10.57 -3.85
C VAL A 85 -1.02 10.33 -5.07
N VAL A 86 -0.73 10.97 -6.22
CA VAL A 86 -1.56 10.88 -7.43
C VAL A 86 -1.71 9.44 -7.91
N ARG A 87 -0.61 8.68 -7.94
CA ARG A 87 -0.65 7.27 -8.37
C ARG A 87 -1.57 6.44 -7.48
N VAL A 88 -1.39 6.55 -6.16
CA VAL A 88 -2.14 5.72 -5.19
C VAL A 88 -3.61 6.11 -5.16
N THR A 89 -3.93 7.40 -5.14
CA THR A 89 -5.33 7.85 -5.11
C THR A 89 -6.04 7.58 -6.43
N PHE A 90 -5.37 7.73 -7.57
CA PHE A 90 -5.96 7.43 -8.88
C PHE A 90 -6.37 5.95 -9.00
N TRP A 91 -5.44 5.03 -8.72
CA TRP A 91 -5.74 3.60 -8.79
C TRP A 91 -6.76 3.17 -7.72
N GLY A 92 -6.72 3.78 -6.53
CA GLY A 92 -7.74 3.58 -5.50
C GLY A 92 -9.14 4.02 -5.96
N ALA A 93 -9.26 5.24 -6.50
CA ALA A 93 -10.51 5.77 -7.01
C ALA A 93 -11.06 4.92 -8.17
N LEU A 94 -10.21 4.47 -9.09
CA LEU A 94 -10.60 3.62 -10.20
C LEU A 94 -11.15 2.26 -9.70
N ALA A 95 -10.47 1.63 -8.74
CA ALA A 95 -10.94 0.38 -8.15
C ALA A 95 -12.31 0.55 -7.46
N MET A 96 -12.48 1.66 -6.72
CA MET A 96 -13.76 2.00 -6.08
C MET A 96 -14.88 2.24 -7.11
N ALA A 97 -14.58 2.94 -8.20
CA ALA A 97 -15.55 3.18 -9.27
C ALA A 97 -15.99 1.88 -9.96
N ILE A 98 -15.04 0.97 -10.24
CA ILE A 98 -15.33 -0.33 -10.83
C ILE A 98 -16.19 -1.18 -9.89
N THR A 99 -15.83 -1.25 -8.60
CA THR A 99 -16.59 -2.04 -7.62
C THR A 99 -18.00 -1.49 -7.40
N ALA A 100 -18.17 -0.18 -7.33
CA ALA A 100 -19.49 0.46 -7.32
C ALA A 100 -20.28 0.16 -8.61
N GLY A 101 -19.62 0.22 -9.77
CA GLY A 101 -20.19 -0.14 -11.07
C GLY A 101 -20.73 -1.57 -11.11
N VAL A 102 -19.94 -2.53 -10.62
CA VAL A 102 -20.36 -3.93 -10.48
C VAL A 102 -21.56 -4.02 -9.53
N GLY A 103 -21.52 -3.33 -8.39
CA GLY A 103 -22.66 -3.26 -7.46
C GLY A 103 -23.94 -2.80 -8.12
N MET A 104 -23.88 -1.75 -8.94
CA MET A 104 -25.03 -1.24 -9.69
C MET A 104 -25.57 -2.24 -10.72
N VAL A 105 -24.69 -2.93 -11.46
CA VAL A 105 -25.08 -3.92 -12.48
C VAL A 105 -25.81 -5.12 -11.84
N PHE A 106 -25.41 -5.52 -10.63
CA PHE A 106 -26.00 -6.66 -9.93
C PHE A 106 -27.04 -6.28 -8.86
N GLY A 107 -27.40 -4.99 -8.73
CA GLY A 107 -28.40 -4.53 -7.75
C GLY A 107 -27.97 -4.63 -6.28
N ALA A 108 -26.66 -4.60 -6.01
CA ALA A 108 -26.05 -4.73 -4.69
C ALA A 108 -25.61 -3.40 -4.05
N SER A 109 -26.01 -2.26 -4.64
CA SER A 109 -25.61 -0.90 -4.26
C SER A 109 -26.79 -0.02 -3.88
#